data_AF-A0A2E3Y9R3-F1
#
_entry.id   AF-A0A2E3Y9R3-F1
#
_cell.length_a   1.000
_cell.length_b   1.000
_cell.length_c   1.000
_cell.angle_alpha   90.00
_cell.angle_beta   90.00
_cell.angle_gamma   90.00
#
_symmetry.space_group_name_H-M   'P 1'
#
loop_
_entity.id
_entity.type
_entity.pdbx_description
1 polymer ?
#
loop_
_entity_poly.entity_id
_entity_poly.type
_entity_poly.pdbx_seq_one_letter_code
_entity_poly.pdbx_strand_id
1 'polypeptide(L)'
;WVAIEILDMECGPYGFYRNAGPHWGYWRAVAPVRDGLVHFPPDFVVPVRPMIGVIQLESVASHPIDNGGNMDFNSIQPGSTVHIRAQKAGAYLSIGDTHARMGDGELTAAGVEIDAKVTLKVDRSPGFPNASPVVETTGYVESKEEWLTGGVGPTWGEAVKKAWIEMVALLIDRYDTTYEYANMIVGTIGDARPGFATEYIGSYCTCQIAITKQLRRTGTPYKA
;
A
#
# COMPACT_ATOMS: atom_id res chain seq x y z
N TRP A 1 -1.56 15.24 -10.52
CA TRP A 1 -1.66 14.22 -9.45
C TRP A 1 -3.02 14.31 -8.80
N VAL A 2 -3.56 13.18 -8.37
CA VAL A 2 -4.82 13.07 -7.64
C VAL A 2 -4.48 12.60 -6.23
N ALA A 3 -5.00 13.28 -5.22
CA ALA A 3 -5.00 12.82 -3.83
C ALA A 3 -6.32 12.11 -3.56
N ILE A 4 -6.25 10.89 -3.02
CA ILE A 4 -7.42 10.06 -2.69
C ILE A 4 -7.29 9.76 -1.21
N GLU A 5 -7.98 10.55 -0.38
CA GLU A 5 -8.02 10.40 1.06
C GLU A 5 -9.12 9.40 1.43
N ILE A 6 -8.74 8.34 2.15
CA ILE A 6 -9.65 7.29 2.60
C ILE A 6 -10.12 7.69 3.98
N LEU A 7 -11.36 8.16 4.07
CA LEU A 7 -11.91 8.72 5.30
C LEU A 7 -12.43 7.64 6.23
N ASP A 8 -13.13 6.66 5.67
CA ASP A 8 -13.77 5.59 6.43
C ASP A 8 -14.00 4.35 5.56
N MET A 9 -14.08 3.18 6.20
CA MET A 9 -14.36 1.92 5.54
C MET A 9 -15.15 0.98 6.47
N GLU A 10 -16.34 0.60 6.04
CA GLU A 10 -17.24 -0.31 6.73
C GLU A 10 -17.28 -1.65 5.97
N CYS A 11 -16.76 -2.72 6.57
CA CYS A 11 -16.81 -4.06 5.99
C CYS A 11 -18.18 -4.71 6.17
N GLY A 12 -18.59 -5.53 5.19
CA GLY A 12 -19.75 -6.40 5.28
C GLY A 12 -19.60 -7.48 6.38
N PRO A 13 -20.68 -8.22 6.67
CA PRO A 13 -20.68 -9.20 7.76
C PRO A 13 -20.02 -10.55 7.42
N TYR A 14 -19.71 -10.80 6.14
CA TYR A 14 -19.17 -12.07 5.66
C TYR A 14 -18.17 -11.85 4.53
N GLY A 15 -16.92 -12.22 4.77
CA GLY A 15 -15.91 -12.35 3.72
C GLY A 15 -15.66 -13.81 3.36
N PHE A 16 -14.54 -14.08 2.70
CA PHE A 16 -14.01 -15.43 2.56
C PHE A 16 -12.49 -15.47 2.73
N TYR A 17 -12.00 -16.63 3.17
CA TYR A 17 -10.58 -16.97 3.16
C TYR A 17 -10.37 -18.26 2.37
N ARG A 18 -9.12 -18.47 1.94
CA ARG A 18 -8.71 -19.67 1.20
C ARG A 18 -7.46 -20.28 1.82
N ASN A 19 -7.35 -21.60 1.70
CA ASN A 19 -6.10 -22.30 1.97
C ASN A 19 -5.22 -22.27 0.71
N ALA A 20 -4.03 -21.72 0.82
CA ALA A 20 -3.10 -21.50 -0.29
C ALA A 20 -1.66 -21.47 0.25
N GLY A 21 -0.76 -20.75 -0.42
CA GLY A 21 0.64 -20.72 -0.01
C GLY A 21 1.36 -22.04 -0.33
N PRO A 22 2.39 -22.43 0.45
CA PRO A 22 3.11 -23.68 0.25
C PRO A 22 2.28 -24.93 0.62
N HIS A 23 1.09 -24.74 1.21
CA HIS A 23 0.16 -25.80 1.60
C HIS A 23 -1.11 -25.79 0.76
N TRP A 24 -0.98 -25.41 -0.53
CA TRP A 24 -2.09 -25.19 -1.43
C TRP A 24 -3.17 -26.29 -1.36
N GLY A 25 -4.40 -25.87 -1.06
CA GLY A 25 -5.53 -26.76 -0.89
C GLY A 25 -6.81 -26.19 -1.52
N TYR A 26 -7.82 -27.06 -1.70
CA TYR A 26 -9.12 -26.64 -2.25
C TYR A 26 -10.04 -26.00 -1.20
N TRP A 27 -9.63 -25.99 0.07
CA TRP A 27 -10.45 -25.50 1.17
C TRP A 27 -10.61 -23.99 1.10
N ARG A 28 -11.87 -23.56 1.13
CA ARG A 28 -12.32 -22.17 1.23
C ARG A 28 -13.41 -22.15 2.27
N ALA A 29 -13.49 -21.09 3.06
CA ALA A 29 -14.65 -20.92 3.92
C ALA A 29 -15.04 -19.46 4.05
N VAL A 30 -16.30 -19.29 4.41
CA VAL A 30 -16.88 -17.99 4.73
C VAL A 30 -16.22 -17.50 6.01
N ALA A 31 -15.79 -16.24 6.01
CA ALA A 31 -15.18 -15.55 7.13
C ALA A 31 -16.22 -14.64 7.79
N PRO A 32 -16.78 -14.98 8.97
CA PRO A 32 -17.63 -14.06 9.70
C PRO A 32 -16.83 -12.84 10.16
N VAL A 33 -17.36 -11.64 9.91
CA VAL A 33 -16.79 -10.36 10.37
C VAL A 33 -17.83 -9.64 11.20
N ARG A 34 -17.62 -9.56 12.52
CA ARG A 34 -18.59 -9.05 13.51
C ARG A 34 -17.88 -8.45 14.71
N ASP A 35 -18.48 -7.44 15.33
CA ASP A 35 -17.95 -6.80 16.54
C ASP A 35 -16.49 -6.30 16.41
N GLY A 36 -16.10 -5.89 15.20
CA GLY A 36 -14.74 -5.46 14.88
C GLY A 36 -13.72 -6.60 14.78
N LEU A 37 -14.17 -7.85 14.67
CA LEU A 37 -13.34 -9.05 14.61
C LEU A 37 -13.58 -9.84 13.32
N VAL A 38 -12.51 -10.39 12.76
CA VAL A 38 -12.55 -11.51 11.82
C VAL A 38 -12.50 -12.80 12.63
N HIS A 39 -13.41 -13.73 12.34
CA HIS A 39 -13.46 -15.05 12.98
C HIS A 39 -12.88 -16.14 12.06
N PHE A 40 -12.02 -17.00 12.62
CA PHE A 40 -11.50 -18.20 11.97
C PHE A 40 -11.94 -19.46 12.73
N PRO A 41 -12.09 -20.59 12.02
CA PRO A 41 -12.37 -21.86 12.64
C PRO A 41 -11.14 -22.45 13.36
N PRO A 42 -11.35 -23.27 14.40
CA PRO A 42 -12.65 -23.48 15.02
C PRO A 42 -13.11 -22.29 15.88
N ASP A 43 -12.19 -21.56 16.50
CA ASP A 43 -12.49 -20.60 17.57
C ASP A 43 -11.47 -19.45 17.70
N PHE A 44 -10.79 -19.08 16.61
CA PHE A 44 -9.83 -17.96 16.63
C PHE A 44 -10.45 -16.66 16.16
N VAL A 45 -10.01 -15.53 16.73
CA VAL A 45 -10.43 -14.19 16.32
C VAL A 45 -9.25 -13.24 16.23
N VAL A 46 -9.39 -12.22 15.40
CA VAL A 46 -8.44 -11.11 15.30
C VAL A 46 -9.18 -9.82 14.94
N PRO A 47 -8.72 -8.64 15.36
CA PRO A 47 -9.32 -7.38 14.94
C PRO A 47 -9.37 -7.22 13.42
N VAL A 48 -10.40 -6.55 12.90
CA VAL A 48 -10.39 -6.07 11.52
C VAL A 48 -9.23 -5.09 11.31
N ARG A 49 -8.71 -5.04 10.09
CA ARG A 49 -7.70 -4.08 9.61
C ARG A 49 -8.06 -3.77 8.16
N PRO A 50 -9.10 -2.95 7.93
CA PRO A 50 -9.71 -2.80 6.62
C PRO A 50 -8.80 -2.04 5.66
N MET A 51 -8.73 -2.50 4.41
CA MET A 51 -7.89 -1.89 3.37
C MET A 51 -8.45 -2.12 1.96
N ILE A 52 -8.01 -1.31 0.99
CA ILE A 52 -8.40 -1.38 -0.43
C ILE A 52 -7.24 -1.97 -1.25
N GLY A 53 -7.41 -3.17 -1.82
CA GLY A 53 -6.37 -3.88 -2.56
C GLY A 53 -6.15 -3.32 -3.95
N VAL A 54 -7.26 -2.95 -4.62
CA VAL A 54 -7.25 -2.31 -5.93
C VAL A 54 -7.64 -0.85 -5.84
N ILE A 55 -6.69 0.04 -6.15
CA ILE A 55 -6.96 1.46 -6.35
C ILE A 55 -6.12 1.96 -7.53
N GLN A 56 -6.79 2.53 -8.54
CA GLN A 56 -6.11 2.94 -9.77
C GLN A 56 -6.80 4.10 -10.49
N LEU A 57 -6.02 4.80 -11.30
CA LEU A 57 -6.51 5.74 -12.31
C LEU A 57 -6.45 5.10 -13.69
N GLU A 58 -7.25 5.58 -14.64
CA GLU A 58 -7.21 5.05 -16.00
C GLU A 58 -5.88 5.38 -16.70
N SER A 59 -5.23 4.34 -17.20
CA SER A 59 -3.98 4.43 -17.96
C SER A 59 -4.23 4.75 -19.44
N VAL A 60 -3.29 5.44 -20.08
CA VAL A 60 -3.36 5.71 -21.54
C VAL A 60 -2.93 4.54 -22.40
N ALA A 61 -2.12 3.60 -21.88
CA ALA A 61 -1.69 2.33 -22.50
C ALA A 61 -0.73 1.60 -21.53
N SER A 62 0.12 0.70 -22.04
CA SER A 62 1.37 0.36 -21.34
C SER A 62 2.18 1.64 -21.19
N HIS A 63 2.39 2.08 -19.94
CA HIS A 63 2.97 3.37 -19.61
C HIS A 63 3.98 3.20 -18.46
N PRO A 64 5.13 3.89 -18.49
CA PRO A 64 6.17 3.71 -17.47
C PRO A 64 5.79 4.26 -16.09
N ILE A 65 4.92 5.28 -16.07
CA ILE A 65 4.31 5.79 -14.84
C ILE A 65 3.19 4.84 -14.44
N ASP A 66 3.29 4.36 -13.22
CA ASP A 66 2.35 3.44 -12.61
C ASP A 66 1.05 4.20 -12.26
N ASN A 67 -0.08 3.60 -12.61
CA ASN A 67 -1.41 4.15 -12.41
C ASN A 67 -2.12 3.55 -11.18
N GLY A 68 -1.40 2.79 -10.33
CA GLY A 68 -1.96 1.96 -9.28
C GLY A 68 -2.30 0.57 -9.79
N GLY A 69 -3.36 -0.02 -9.24
CA GLY A 69 -3.84 -1.33 -9.65
C GLY A 69 -4.03 -2.22 -8.44
N ASN A 70 -3.87 -3.53 -8.65
CA ASN A 70 -3.87 -4.50 -7.57
C ASN A 70 -2.53 -4.45 -6.83
N MET A 71 -2.46 -3.60 -5.80
CA MET A 71 -1.23 -3.33 -5.06
C MET A 71 -1.17 -4.07 -3.74
N ASP A 72 -2.32 -4.35 -3.14
CA ASP A 72 -2.44 -5.03 -1.84
C ASP A 72 -1.54 -4.40 -0.76
N PHE A 73 -1.52 -3.08 -0.73
CA PHE A 73 -0.80 -2.35 0.30
C PHE A 73 -1.72 -2.12 1.49
N ASN A 74 -1.43 -2.76 2.62
CA ASN A 74 -2.15 -2.55 3.88
C ASN A 74 -2.18 -1.07 4.33
N SER A 75 -1.25 -0.24 3.85
CA SER A 75 -1.25 1.21 4.11
C SER A 75 -2.40 1.98 3.44
N ILE A 76 -3.12 1.37 2.50
CA ILE A 76 -4.27 1.93 1.79
C ILE A 76 -5.54 1.60 2.58
N GLN A 77 -5.75 2.37 3.63
CA GLN A 77 -6.73 2.12 4.69
C GLN A 77 -7.32 3.46 5.18
N PRO A 78 -8.37 3.46 6.02
CA PRO A 78 -8.87 4.68 6.65
C PRO A 78 -7.75 5.51 7.32
N GLY A 79 -7.81 6.82 7.11
CA GLY A 79 -6.78 7.77 7.56
C GLY A 79 -5.53 7.82 6.69
N SER A 80 -5.49 7.16 5.53
CA SER A 80 -4.40 7.30 4.55
C SER A 80 -4.80 8.16 3.35
N THR A 81 -3.81 8.76 2.70
CA THR A 81 -3.99 9.41 1.40
C THR A 81 -3.10 8.75 0.37
N VAL A 82 -3.71 8.30 -0.74
CA VAL A 82 -2.98 7.76 -1.89
C VAL A 82 -2.85 8.84 -2.96
N HIS A 83 -1.63 9.05 -3.43
CA HIS A 83 -1.32 9.97 -4.51
C HIS A 83 -0.97 9.20 -5.78
N ILE A 84 -1.75 9.41 -6.84
CA ILE A 84 -1.53 8.78 -8.15
C ILE A 84 -1.48 9.84 -9.24
N ARG A 85 -0.57 9.68 -10.20
CA ARG A 85 -0.45 10.60 -11.33
C ARG A 85 -1.46 10.23 -12.42
N ALA A 86 -2.50 11.05 -12.56
CA ALA A 86 -3.47 10.91 -13.65
C ALA A 86 -2.80 11.03 -15.03
N GLN A 87 -3.12 10.09 -15.91
CA GLN A 87 -2.66 10.05 -17.31
C GLN A 87 -3.73 10.53 -18.29
N LYS A 88 -5.00 10.50 -17.88
CA LYS A 88 -6.15 11.03 -18.63
C LYS A 88 -6.82 12.18 -17.88
N ALA A 89 -7.38 13.13 -18.63
CA ALA A 89 -8.23 14.16 -18.07
C ALA A 89 -9.46 13.51 -17.40
N GLY A 90 -9.79 13.94 -16.18
CA GLY A 90 -10.84 13.33 -15.37
C GLY A 90 -10.37 12.13 -14.53
N ALA A 91 -9.16 11.62 -14.76
CA ALA A 91 -8.48 10.53 -14.03
C ALA A 91 -9.16 9.16 -14.05
N TYR A 92 -10.50 9.09 -14.06
CA TYR A 92 -11.31 7.86 -14.08
C TYR A 92 -10.87 6.86 -13.01
N LEU A 93 -11.01 7.29 -11.75
CA LEU A 93 -10.69 6.50 -10.56
C LEU A 93 -11.56 5.24 -10.49
N SER A 94 -10.92 4.09 -10.27
CA SER A 94 -11.55 2.83 -9.93
C SER A 94 -10.97 2.28 -8.62
N ILE A 95 -11.84 1.73 -7.77
CA ILE A 95 -11.48 1.03 -6.54
C ILE A 95 -12.20 -0.31 -6.44
N GLY A 96 -11.62 -1.25 -5.71
CA GLY A 96 -12.21 -2.56 -5.44
C GLY A 96 -11.30 -3.42 -4.59
N ASP A 97 -11.60 -4.72 -4.55
CA ASP A 97 -10.78 -5.74 -3.89
C ASP A 97 -10.51 -5.39 -2.43
N THR A 98 -11.59 -5.17 -1.68
CA THR A 98 -11.50 -4.74 -0.28
C THR A 98 -11.29 -5.93 0.64
N HIS A 99 -10.41 -5.76 1.63
CA HIS A 99 -10.15 -6.79 2.64
C HIS A 99 -10.61 -6.32 4.01
N ALA A 100 -11.28 -7.20 4.76
CA ALA A 100 -11.53 -6.97 6.19
C ALA A 100 -10.24 -7.07 7.01
N ARG A 101 -9.30 -7.89 6.53
CA ARG A 101 -7.94 -8.02 7.06
C ARG A 101 -7.06 -8.71 6.03
N MET A 102 -5.84 -8.21 5.88
CA MET A 102 -4.79 -8.86 5.12
C MET A 102 -3.46 -8.72 5.89
N GLY A 103 -2.62 -9.75 5.80
CA GLY A 103 -1.23 -9.68 6.30
C GLY A 103 -0.30 -9.15 5.21
N ASP A 104 0.82 -8.55 5.60
CA ASP A 104 1.84 -8.15 4.62
C ASP A 104 2.31 -9.39 3.85
N GLY A 105 2.29 -9.32 2.52
CA GLY A 105 2.71 -10.37 1.61
C GLY A 105 1.58 -11.15 0.96
N GLU A 106 0.34 -10.99 1.44
CA GLU A 106 -0.84 -11.71 0.97
C GLU A 106 -0.54 -13.22 0.76
N LEU A 107 -0.08 -13.88 1.84
CA LEU A 107 0.57 -15.19 1.75
C LEU A 107 -0.29 -16.32 1.18
N THR A 108 -1.61 -16.13 1.16
CA THR A 108 -2.61 -17.06 0.64
C THR A 108 -3.18 -16.64 -0.72
N ALA A 109 -2.62 -15.63 -1.39
CA ALA A 109 -3.17 -15.03 -2.61
C ALA A 109 -4.66 -14.65 -2.47
N ALA A 110 -4.98 -14.17 -1.28
CA ALA A 110 -6.22 -13.54 -0.85
C ALA A 110 -6.01 -13.00 0.58
N GLY A 111 -6.63 -11.87 0.89
CA GLY A 111 -6.90 -11.46 2.25
C GLY A 111 -8.15 -12.15 2.81
N VAL A 112 -8.85 -11.47 3.72
CA VAL A 112 -10.27 -11.70 3.97
C VAL A 112 -11.04 -10.85 2.98
N GLU A 113 -11.26 -11.38 1.78
CA GLU A 113 -12.01 -10.74 0.70
C GLU A 113 -13.44 -10.45 1.15
N ILE A 114 -13.89 -9.20 1.02
CA ILE A 114 -15.18 -8.78 1.56
C ILE A 114 -15.79 -7.63 0.76
N ASP A 115 -17.11 -7.52 0.75
CA ASP A 115 -17.78 -6.30 0.35
C ASP A 115 -17.55 -5.19 1.40
N ALA A 116 -17.43 -3.95 0.96
CA ALA A 116 -17.27 -2.82 1.86
C ALA A 116 -17.89 -1.55 1.30
N LYS A 117 -18.32 -0.67 2.22
CA LYS A 117 -18.65 0.71 1.93
C LYS A 117 -17.44 1.56 2.26
N VAL A 118 -16.90 2.25 1.24
CA VAL A 118 -15.73 3.13 1.37
C VAL A 118 -16.17 4.57 1.23
N THR A 119 -15.81 5.40 2.22
CA THR A 119 -15.96 6.86 2.14
C THR A 119 -14.61 7.47 1.80
N LEU A 120 -14.56 8.26 0.72
CA LEU A 120 -13.33 8.86 0.23
C LEU A 120 -13.53 10.31 -0.15
N LYS A 121 -12.42 11.05 -0.16
CA LYS A 121 -12.33 12.41 -0.69
C LYS A 121 -11.26 12.46 -1.77
N VAL A 122 -11.61 13.05 -2.91
CA VAL A 122 -10.73 13.15 -4.08
C VAL A 122 -10.42 14.60 -4.36
N ASP A 123 -9.13 14.94 -4.38
CA ASP A 123 -8.65 16.28 -4.63
C ASP A 123 -7.49 16.30 -5.63
N ARG A 124 -7.17 17.50 -6.13
CA ARG A 124 -5.92 17.72 -6.85
C ARG A 124 -4.76 17.70 -5.87
N SER A 125 -3.75 16.87 -6.14
CA SER A 125 -2.52 16.79 -5.35
C SER A 125 -1.47 17.80 -5.85
N PRO A 126 -0.62 18.36 -4.96
CA PRO A 126 0.48 19.26 -5.32
C PRO A 126 1.51 18.60 -6.24
N GLY A 127 1.56 17.27 -6.24
CA GLY A 127 2.41 16.47 -7.08
C GLY A 127 3.66 15.97 -6.38
N PHE A 128 4.23 14.92 -6.97
CA PHE A 128 5.36 14.16 -6.44
C PHE A 128 6.37 13.91 -7.57
N PRO A 129 7.66 13.73 -7.25
CA PRO A 129 8.70 13.38 -8.24
C PRO A 129 8.56 11.92 -8.73
N ASN A 130 7.73 11.14 -8.05
CA ASN A 130 7.59 9.70 -8.21
C ASN A 130 6.94 9.27 -9.53
N ALA A 131 7.34 8.10 -10.04
CA ALA A 131 6.63 7.41 -11.11
C ALA A 131 5.63 6.38 -10.58
N SER A 132 5.72 6.01 -9.30
CA SER A 132 4.80 5.12 -8.60
C SER A 132 3.81 5.85 -7.69
N PRO A 133 2.70 5.21 -7.27
CA PRO A 133 1.87 5.71 -6.19
C PRO A 133 2.67 6.00 -4.91
N VAL A 134 2.30 7.10 -4.25
CA VAL A 134 2.83 7.48 -2.94
C VAL A 134 1.69 7.44 -1.93
N VAL A 135 1.90 6.79 -0.79
CA VAL A 135 0.92 6.72 0.30
C VAL A 135 1.42 7.54 1.48
N GLU A 136 0.53 8.33 2.05
CA GLU A 136 0.72 9.06 3.29
C GLU A 136 -0.18 8.46 4.37
N THR A 137 0.37 8.09 5.53
CA THR A 137 -0.41 7.62 6.69
C THR A 137 -0.48 8.68 7.79
N THR A 138 -1.55 8.65 8.59
CA THR A 138 -1.82 9.63 9.67
C THR A 138 -1.80 9.04 11.09
N GLY A 139 -1.45 7.76 11.28
CA GLY A 139 -1.48 7.14 12.61
C GLY A 139 -2.79 6.44 12.99
N TYR A 140 -3.81 6.47 12.11
CA TYR A 140 -5.19 6.06 12.46
C TYR A 140 -5.36 4.55 12.68
N VAL A 141 -5.13 3.73 11.64
CA VAL A 141 -5.12 2.26 11.79
C VAL A 141 -3.72 1.76 12.13
N GLU A 142 -2.70 2.23 11.40
CA GLU A 142 -1.29 2.02 11.74
C GLU A 142 -0.77 3.18 12.55
N SER A 143 -0.14 2.91 13.70
CA SER A 143 0.28 3.94 14.67
C SER A 143 1.33 4.95 14.18
N LYS A 144 2.00 4.68 13.06
CA LYS A 144 3.09 5.51 12.53
C LYS A 144 2.61 6.43 11.41
N GLU A 145 3.00 7.70 11.49
CA GLU A 145 2.92 8.64 10.37
C GLU A 145 4.13 8.49 9.45
N GLU A 146 3.88 8.08 8.21
CA GLU A 146 4.92 7.67 7.27
C GLU A 146 4.64 8.17 5.86
N TRP A 147 5.72 8.29 5.09
CA TRP A 147 5.69 8.32 3.64
C TRP A 147 6.01 6.92 3.13
N LEU A 148 5.21 6.42 2.20
CA LEU A 148 5.44 5.13 1.57
C LEU A 148 5.47 5.27 0.05
N THR A 149 6.49 4.73 -0.61
CA THR A 149 6.60 4.70 -2.07
C THR A 149 6.47 3.27 -2.58
N GLY A 150 5.64 3.07 -3.61
CA GLY A 150 5.36 1.76 -4.17
C GLY A 150 6.35 1.31 -5.25
N GLY A 151 6.48 0.00 -5.40
CA GLY A 151 7.16 -0.66 -6.51
C GLY A 151 6.46 -1.96 -6.85
N VAL A 152 6.28 -2.20 -8.15
CA VAL A 152 5.82 -3.46 -8.73
C VAL A 152 6.93 -4.05 -9.59
N GLY A 153 7.15 -5.37 -9.47
CA GLY A 153 8.18 -6.08 -10.24
C GLY A 153 7.84 -7.56 -10.41
N PRO A 154 8.52 -8.27 -11.33
CA PRO A 154 8.30 -9.71 -11.53
C PRO A 154 8.79 -10.55 -10.34
N THR A 155 9.65 -9.98 -9.50
CA THR A 155 10.15 -10.58 -8.26
C THR A 155 10.14 -9.55 -7.14
N TRP A 156 10.25 -10.02 -5.90
CA TRP A 156 10.37 -9.26 -4.67
C TRP A 156 11.57 -8.32 -4.73
N GLY A 157 12.72 -8.82 -5.18
CA GLY A 157 13.93 -8.01 -5.31
C GLY A 157 13.75 -6.84 -6.27
N GLU A 158 13.08 -7.06 -7.41
CA GLU A 158 12.80 -5.98 -8.37
C GLU A 158 11.74 -5.00 -7.84
N ALA A 159 10.71 -5.49 -7.14
CA ALA A 159 9.72 -4.64 -6.50
C ALA A 159 10.34 -3.73 -5.42
N VAL A 160 11.18 -4.29 -4.54
CA VAL A 160 11.94 -3.54 -3.52
C VAL A 160 12.85 -2.50 -4.16
N LYS A 161 13.61 -2.88 -5.18
CA LYS A 161 14.50 -1.97 -5.90
C LYS A 161 13.75 -0.79 -6.50
N LYS A 162 12.58 -1.03 -7.12
CA LYS A 162 11.74 0.04 -7.65
C LYS A 162 11.22 0.95 -6.54
N ALA A 163 10.65 0.38 -5.48
CA ALA A 163 10.12 1.14 -4.34
C ALA A 163 11.22 2.00 -3.65
N TRP A 164 12.45 1.48 -3.57
CA TRP A 164 13.62 2.19 -3.04
C TRP A 164 14.01 3.39 -3.90
N ILE A 165 14.14 3.21 -5.22
CA ILE A 165 14.48 4.30 -6.15
C ILE A 165 13.45 5.43 -6.03
N GLU A 166 12.17 5.07 -5.94
CA GLU A 166 11.07 6.00 -5.72
C GLU A 166 11.20 6.74 -4.38
N MET A 167 11.57 6.06 -3.30
CA MET A 167 11.78 6.72 -2.00
C MET A 167 12.98 7.68 -2.04
N VAL A 168 14.06 7.32 -2.72
CA VAL A 168 15.22 8.21 -2.90
C VAL A 168 14.81 9.49 -3.62
N ALA A 169 14.04 9.38 -4.70
CA ALA A 169 13.51 10.55 -5.41
C ALA A 169 12.64 11.43 -4.50
N LEU A 170 11.78 10.81 -3.68
CA LEU A 170 10.94 11.53 -2.73
C LEU A 170 11.76 12.26 -1.66
N LEU A 171 12.81 11.65 -1.11
CA LEU A 171 13.66 12.29 -0.11
C LEU A 171 14.48 13.44 -0.69
N ILE A 172 14.97 13.32 -1.93
CA ILE A 172 15.68 14.42 -2.62
C ILE A 172 14.74 15.64 -2.74
N ASP A 173 13.53 15.43 -3.24
CA ASP A 173 12.53 16.49 -3.43
C ASP A 173 12.11 17.14 -2.09
N ARG A 174 11.84 16.33 -1.06
CA ARG A 174 11.34 16.83 0.24
C ARG A 174 12.40 17.49 1.10
N TYR A 175 13.63 17.00 1.04
CA TYR A 175 14.69 17.43 1.97
C TYR A 175 15.82 18.18 1.29
N ASP A 176 15.76 18.45 -0.02
CA ASP A 176 16.78 19.16 -0.80
C ASP A 176 18.19 18.60 -0.56
N THR A 177 18.32 17.28 -0.73
CA THR A 177 19.57 16.54 -0.45
C THR A 177 20.09 15.86 -1.72
N THR A 178 21.35 15.40 -1.69
CA THR A 178 21.92 14.65 -2.81
C THR A 178 21.40 13.22 -2.87
N TYR A 179 21.55 12.60 -4.04
CA TYR A 179 21.22 11.19 -4.26
C TYR A 179 21.95 10.26 -3.29
N GLU A 180 23.24 10.50 -3.02
CA GLU A 180 24.05 9.66 -2.14
C GLU A 180 23.54 9.69 -0.70
N TYR A 181 23.20 10.88 -0.19
CA TYR A 181 22.66 11.02 1.16
C TYR A 181 21.23 10.49 1.27
N ALA A 182 20.38 10.75 0.29
CA ALA A 182 19.05 10.16 0.25
C ALA A 182 19.14 8.62 0.23
N ASN A 183 19.97 8.06 -0.65
CA ASN A 183 20.19 6.62 -0.76
C ASN A 183 20.71 5.99 0.54
N MET A 184 21.67 6.65 1.21
CA MET A 184 22.16 6.23 2.52
C MET A 184 21.05 6.22 3.57
N ILE A 185 20.23 7.28 3.63
CA ILE A 185 19.10 7.37 4.56
C ILE A 185 18.09 6.25 4.29
N VAL A 186 17.62 6.14 3.03
CA VAL A 186 16.65 5.10 2.63
C VAL A 186 17.15 3.71 2.99
N GLY A 187 18.41 3.40 2.67
CA GLY A 187 18.98 2.08 2.95
C GLY A 187 19.25 1.78 4.42
N THR A 188 19.17 2.78 5.30
CA THR A 188 19.44 2.61 6.74
C THR A 188 18.16 2.58 7.56
N ILE A 189 17.18 3.44 7.24
CA ILE A 189 15.97 3.60 8.06
C ILE A 189 14.68 3.24 7.31
N GLY A 190 14.76 2.87 6.03
CA GLY A 190 13.61 2.46 5.25
C GLY A 190 13.12 1.07 5.65
N ASP A 191 11.84 0.96 5.98
CA ASP A 191 11.19 -0.33 6.21
C ASP A 191 10.61 -0.84 4.88
N ALA A 192 11.09 -1.98 4.38
CA ALA A 192 10.49 -2.65 3.24
C ALA A 192 9.23 -3.43 3.66
N ARG A 193 8.09 -3.10 3.06
CA ARG A 193 6.77 -3.66 3.40
C ARG A 193 6.16 -4.38 2.21
N PRO A 194 5.94 -5.70 2.33
CA PRO A 194 5.29 -6.46 1.28
C PRO A 194 3.82 -6.07 1.08
N GLY A 195 3.43 -5.87 -0.18
CA GLY A 195 2.02 -5.91 -0.58
C GLY A 195 1.63 -7.35 -0.91
N PHE A 196 1.42 -7.64 -2.19
CA PHE A 196 1.43 -9.01 -2.69
C PHE A 196 2.87 -9.51 -2.87
N ALA A 197 3.24 -10.63 -2.24
CA ALA A 197 4.63 -11.13 -2.29
C ALA A 197 4.77 -12.64 -2.49
N THR A 198 3.72 -13.31 -3.00
CA THR A 198 3.76 -14.74 -3.30
C THR A 198 4.08 -15.02 -4.77
N GLU A 199 5.33 -14.75 -5.19
CA GLU A 199 5.81 -14.92 -6.58
C GLU A 199 5.52 -16.28 -7.20
N TYR A 200 5.53 -17.35 -6.38
CA TYR A 200 5.28 -18.71 -6.86
C TYR A 200 3.79 -19.01 -7.08
N ILE A 201 2.90 -18.09 -6.70
CA ILE A 201 1.46 -18.16 -6.89
C ILE A 201 1.00 -17.10 -7.91
N GLY A 202 1.59 -15.90 -7.86
CA GLY A 202 1.30 -14.80 -8.77
C GLY A 202 2.30 -14.68 -9.92
N SER A 203 2.19 -13.59 -10.68
CA SER A 203 3.12 -13.25 -11.76
C SER A 203 3.95 -11.99 -11.49
N TYR A 204 3.81 -11.42 -10.28
CA TYR A 204 4.45 -10.18 -9.85
C TYR A 204 4.50 -10.11 -8.32
N CYS A 205 5.23 -9.11 -7.82
CA CYS A 205 5.29 -8.69 -6.43
C CYS A 205 5.06 -7.19 -6.35
N THR A 206 4.51 -6.74 -5.23
CA THR A 206 4.44 -5.33 -4.86
C THR A 206 5.12 -5.10 -3.52
N CYS A 207 5.76 -3.96 -3.40
CA CYS A 207 6.49 -3.56 -2.19
C CYS A 207 6.32 -2.07 -1.96
N GLN A 208 6.31 -1.67 -0.71
CA GLN A 208 6.50 -0.29 -0.30
C GLN A 208 7.80 -0.12 0.47
N ILE A 209 8.48 1.02 0.32
CA ILE A 209 9.46 1.48 1.29
C ILE A 209 8.79 2.55 2.15
N ALA A 210 8.79 2.37 3.48
CA ALA A 210 8.26 3.34 4.42
C ALA A 210 9.39 4.16 5.09
N ILE A 211 9.20 5.47 5.18
CA ILE A 211 10.05 6.39 5.94
C ILE A 211 9.18 7.19 6.90
N THR A 212 9.58 7.25 8.17
CA THR A 212 8.88 8.06 9.18
C THR A 212 8.86 9.54 8.84
N LYS A 213 7.73 10.21 9.07
CA LYS A 213 7.62 11.68 9.00
C LYS A 213 8.38 12.40 10.11
N GLN A 214 8.95 11.68 11.08
CA GLN A 214 9.85 12.26 12.08
C GLN A 214 11.25 12.57 11.51
N LEU A 215 11.60 12.03 10.33
CA LEU A 215 12.80 12.45 9.62
C LEU A 215 12.69 13.96 9.34
N ARG A 216 13.68 14.72 9.79
CA ARG A 216 13.68 16.18 9.64
C ARG A 216 15.08 16.69 9.39
N ARG A 217 15.20 17.74 8.58
CA ARG A 217 16.44 18.48 8.41
C ARG A 217 16.60 19.49 9.55
N THR A 218 17.70 19.42 10.29
CA THR A 218 17.99 20.33 11.41
C THR A 218 18.52 21.69 10.95
N GLY A 219 18.90 21.82 9.67
CA GLY A 219 19.51 23.03 9.10
C GLY A 219 20.98 23.24 9.47
N THR A 220 21.51 22.50 10.45
CA THR A 220 22.92 22.58 10.89
C THR A 220 23.55 21.19 10.87
N PRO A 221 24.69 20.98 10.17
CA PRO A 221 25.41 19.71 10.23
C PRO A 221 25.81 19.36 11.67
N TYR A 222 25.79 18.07 12.01
CA TYR A 222 26.30 17.60 13.29
C TYR A 222 27.77 18.02 13.45
N LYS A 223 28.08 18.64 14.59
CA LYS A 223 29.46 18.95 15.01
C LYS A 223 29.77 18.06 16.20
N ALA A 224 30.88 17.32 16.10
CA ALA A 224 31.39 16.47 17.17
C ALA A 224 31.97 17.29 18.32
#